data_AF-A0A1V5ZL67-F1
#
_entry.id   AF-A0A1V5ZL67-F1
#
_cell.length_a   1.000
_cell.length_b   1.000
_cell.length_c   1.000
_cell.angle_alpha   90.00
_cell.angle_beta   90.00
_cell.angle_gamma   90.00
#
_symmetry.space_group_name_H-M   'P 1'
#
loop_
_entity.id
_entity.type
_entity.pdbx_description
1 polymer ?
#
loop_
_entity_poly.entity_id
_entity_poly.type
_entity_poly.pdbx_seq_one_letter_code
_entity_poly.pdbx_strand_id
1 'polypeptide(L)'
;MALYIFLESRIDSIIYRSGLAKTIIQARQAVNHGHFLLNGRKHNIPSTFIKIGDKITLKTKLKDSPLYTGITVSKTQKIPSWIKVDRNKYEVEMLSLPKL
;
A
#
# COMPACT_ATOMS: atom_id res chain seq x y z
N MET A 1 -14.04 2.03 17.75
CA MET A 1 -12.60 1.96 17.37
C MET A 1 -12.25 0.72 16.56
N ALA A 2 -12.67 -0.50 16.93
CA ALA A 2 -12.25 -1.74 16.26
C ALA A 2 -12.55 -1.80 14.75
N LEU A 3 -13.72 -1.32 14.31
CA LEU A 3 -14.10 -1.31 12.90
C LEU A 3 -13.17 -0.46 12.03
N TYR A 4 -12.79 0.72 12.51
CA TYR A 4 -11.89 1.64 11.78
C TYR A 4 -10.52 1.00 11.55
N ILE A 5 -9.94 0.43 12.61
CA ILE A 5 -8.66 -0.29 12.56
C ILE A 5 -8.73 -1.42 11.53
N PHE A 6 -9.82 -2.19 11.55
CA PHE A 6 -9.99 -3.31 10.63
C PHE A 6 -10.03 -2.87 9.16
N LEU A 7 -10.74 -1.78 8.84
CA LEU A 7 -10.85 -1.27 7.48
C LEU A 7 -9.54 -0.63 6.98
N GLU A 8 -8.86 0.14 7.84
CA GLU A 8 -7.61 0.82 7.48
C GLU A 8 -6.40 -0.12 7.43
N SER A 9 -6.42 -1.25 8.15
CA SER A 9 -5.32 -2.23 8.16
C SER A 9 -5.32 -3.18 6.96
N ARG A 10 -6.25 -3.03 6.01
CA ARG A 10 -6.28 -3.85 4.80
C ARG A 10 -5.19 -3.41 3.83
N ILE A 11 -4.62 -4.35 3.09
CA ILE A 11 -3.55 -4.08 2.13
C ILE A 11 -3.98 -3.07 1.05
N ASP A 12 -5.21 -3.14 0.56
CA ASP A 12 -5.76 -2.19 -0.41
C ASP A 12 -5.86 -0.77 0.17
N SER A 13 -6.35 -0.64 1.39
CA SER A 13 -6.37 0.63 2.14
C SER A 13 -4.96 1.19 2.32
N ILE A 14 -4.00 0.36 2.72
CA ILE A 14 -2.61 0.79 2.95
C ILE A 14 -1.94 1.28 1.67
N ILE A 15 -2.13 0.59 0.55
CA ILE A 15 -1.59 1.01 -0.77
C ILE A 15 -2.23 2.32 -1.22
N TYR A 16 -3.51 2.52 -0.96
CA TYR A 16 -4.18 3.78 -1.25
C TYR A 16 -3.67 4.92 -0.35
N ARG A 17 -3.55 4.68 0.96
CA ARG A 17 -3.05 5.66 1.94
C ARG A 17 -1.58 6.02 1.72
N SER A 18 -0.76 5.09 1.19
CA SER A 18 0.65 5.35 0.87
C SER A 18 0.84 6.21 -0.38
N GLY A 19 -0.22 6.40 -1.17
CA GLY A 19 -0.18 7.14 -2.44
C GLY A 19 0.36 6.32 -3.61
N LEU A 20 0.62 5.01 -3.42
CA LEU A 20 1.03 4.10 -4.50
C LEU A 20 -0.12 3.75 -5.46
N ALA A 21 -1.34 4.16 -5.15
CA ALA A 21 -2.50 4.14 -6.02
C ALA A 21 -3.32 5.42 -5.83
N LYS A 22 -3.91 5.93 -6.92
CA LYS A 22 -4.73 7.16 -6.92
C LYS A 22 -6.11 6.93 -6.31
N THR A 23 -6.67 5.74 -6.49
CA THR A 23 -7.98 5.35 -5.96
C THR A 23 -7.92 4.01 -5.25
N ILE A 24 -8.86 3.76 -4.34
CA ILE A 24 -8.98 2.47 -3.66
C ILE A 24 -9.26 1.33 -4.66
N ILE A 25 -10.02 1.61 -5.73
CA ILE A 25 -10.32 0.64 -6.78
C ILE A 25 -9.05 0.24 -7.51
N GLN A 26 -8.20 1.22 -7.85
CA GLN A 26 -6.89 0.97 -8.46
C GLN A 26 -5.98 0.16 -7.53
N ALA A 27 -5.96 0.46 -6.24
CA ALA A 27 -5.19 -0.29 -5.26
C ALA A 27 -5.62 -1.77 -5.22
N ARG A 28 -6.94 -2.03 -5.17
CA ARG A 28 -7.50 -3.39 -5.19
C ARG A 28 -7.14 -4.13 -6.48
N GLN A 29 -7.24 -3.46 -7.62
CA GLN A 29 -6.86 -4.04 -8.92
C GLN A 29 -5.38 -4.43 -8.92
N ALA A 30 -4.50 -3.52 -8.51
CA ALA A 30 -3.07 -3.78 -8.46
C ALA A 30 -2.71 -4.94 -7.51
N VAL A 31 -3.38 -5.07 -6.38
CA VAL A 31 -3.23 -6.25 -5.50
C VAL A 31 -3.72 -7.51 -6.20
N ASN A 32 -4.94 -7.53 -6.76
CA ASN A 32 -5.50 -8.72 -7.45
C ASN A 32 -4.59 -9.22 -8.58
N HIS A 33 -3.98 -8.31 -9.35
CA HIS A 33 -3.03 -8.66 -10.41
C HIS A 33 -1.63 -9.06 -9.87
N GLY A 34 -1.41 -9.00 -8.56
CA GLY A 34 -0.16 -9.41 -7.91
C GLY A 34 0.99 -8.46 -8.19
N HIS A 35 0.71 -7.15 -8.27
CA HIS A 35 1.74 -6.13 -8.45
C HIS A 35 2.59 -5.95 -7.20
N PHE A 36 2.03 -6.25 -6.04
CA PHE A 36 2.68 -6.11 -4.74
C PHE A 36 3.13 -7.44 -4.17
N LEU A 37 4.20 -7.36 -3.38
CA LEU A 37 4.73 -8.45 -2.57
C LEU A 37 4.55 -8.07 -1.10
N LEU A 38 4.05 -9.00 -0.30
CA LEU A 38 3.99 -8.88 1.15
C LEU A 38 5.14 -9.69 1.73
N ASN A 39 6.06 -9.02 2.44
CA ASN A 39 7.27 -9.63 3.01
C ASN A 39 8.05 -10.46 1.97
N GLY A 40 8.16 -9.94 0.74
CA GLY A 40 8.86 -10.59 -0.38
C GLY A 40 8.08 -11.69 -1.10
N ARG A 41 6.89 -12.08 -0.62
CA ARG A 41 6.03 -13.10 -1.25
C ARG A 41 4.92 -12.46 -2.06
N LYS A 42 4.59 -13.04 -3.22
CA LYS A 42 3.46 -12.58 -4.04
C LYS A 42 2.17 -12.70 -3.24
N HIS A 43 1.42 -11.61 -3.18
CA HIS A 43 0.14 -11.58 -2.49
C HIS A 43 -0.91 -10.92 -3.37
N ASN A 44 -2.06 -11.57 -3.55
CA ASN A 44 -3.12 -11.13 -4.47
C ASN A 44 -4.51 -10.99 -3.82
N ILE A 45 -4.58 -11.01 -2.49
CA ILE A 45 -5.85 -10.87 -1.77
C ILE A 45 -5.94 -9.45 -1.17
N PRO A 46 -6.81 -8.56 -1.69
CA PRO A 46 -6.90 -7.17 -1.25
C PRO A 46 -7.50 -7.00 0.14
N SER A 47 -8.20 -8.01 0.66
CA SER A 47 -8.76 -8.01 2.02
C SER A 47 -7.79 -8.45 3.10
N THR A 48 -6.52 -8.69 2.77
CA THR A 48 -5.54 -9.14 3.76
C THR A 48 -5.19 -8.05 4.74
N PHE A 49 -5.21 -8.41 6.02
CA PHE A 49 -4.79 -7.55 7.11
C PHE A 49 -3.27 -7.52 7.19
N ILE A 50 -2.73 -6.31 7.24
CA ILE A 50 -1.33 -6.03 7.45
C ILE A 50 -1.10 -5.88 8.95
N LYS A 51 -0.02 -6.48 9.44
CA LYS A 51 0.40 -6.38 10.84
C LYS A 51 1.52 -5.35 10.98
N ILE A 52 1.74 -4.91 12.21
CA ILE A 52 2.90 -4.06 12.53
C ILE A 52 4.18 -4.81 12.12
N GLY A 53 5.08 -4.12 11.42
CA GLY A 53 6.33 -4.66 10.90
C GLY A 53 6.21 -5.33 9.52
N ASP A 54 5.01 -5.56 9.00
CA ASP A 54 4.85 -6.07 7.65
C ASP A 54 5.28 -5.02 6.62
N LYS A 55 5.99 -5.50 5.60
CA LYS A 55 6.52 -4.69 4.51
C LYS A 55 5.88 -5.08 3.18
N ILE A 56 5.31 -4.09 2.50
CA ILE A 56 4.73 -4.21 1.17
C ILE A 56 5.70 -3.57 0.18
N THR A 57 6.05 -4.30 -0.87
CA THR A 57 6.98 -3.81 -1.90
C THR A 57 6.39 -4.02 -3.29
N LEU A 58 6.61 -3.09 -4.21
CA LEU A 58 6.25 -3.29 -5.61
C LEU A 58 7.18 -4.31 -6.27
N LYS A 59 6.61 -5.22 -7.07
CA LYS A 59 7.35 -6.19 -7.85
C LYS A 59 8.33 -5.47 -8.80
N THR A 60 9.59 -5.88 -8.81
CA THR A 60 10.69 -5.21 -9.54
C THR A 60 10.38 -4.96 -11.01
N LYS A 61 9.78 -5.94 -11.69
CA LYS A 61 9.40 -5.85 -13.12
C LYS A 61 8.39 -4.74 -13.44
N LEU A 62 7.68 -4.23 -12.44
CA LEU A 62 6.63 -3.22 -12.61
C LEU A 62 7.09 -1.81 -12.25
N LYS A 63 8.31 -1.65 -11.71
CA LYS A 63 8.85 -0.33 -11.33
C LYS A 63 8.96 0.61 -12.53
N ASP A 64 9.31 0.07 -13.69
CA ASP A 64 9.46 0.83 -14.95
C ASP A 64 8.15 0.97 -15.73
N SER A 65 7.04 0.42 -15.22
CA SER A 65 5.75 0.49 -15.91
C SER A 65 5.20 1.93 -15.90
N PRO A 66 4.60 2.41 -17.01
CA PRO A 66 3.91 3.71 -17.09
C PRO A 66 2.90 3.94 -15.96
N LEU A 67 2.33 2.85 -15.43
CA LEU A 67 1.39 2.87 -14.33
C LEU A 67 1.98 3.40 -13.03
N TYR A 68 3.28 3.19 -12.80
CA TYR A 68 3.99 3.53 -11.55
C TYR A 68 5.00 4.67 -11.73
N THR A 69 5.56 4.84 -12.93
CA THR A 69 6.46 5.96 -13.25
C THR A 69 5.74 7.31 -13.25
N GLY A 70 4.45 7.32 -13.62
CA GLY A 70 3.58 8.50 -13.55
C GLY A 70 2.89 8.72 -12.19
N ILE A 71 3.16 7.88 -11.19
CA ILE A 71 2.68 8.10 -9.81
C ILE A 71 3.64 9.07 -9.13
N THR A 72 3.64 10.31 -9.58
CA THR A 72 3.91 11.43 -8.69
C THR A 72 2.74 11.46 -7.72
N VAL A 73 2.92 10.89 -6.52
CA VAL A 73 1.98 11.03 -5.41
C VAL A 73 1.61 12.51 -5.36
N SER A 74 0.34 12.81 -5.62
CA SER A 74 -0.17 14.17 -5.53
C SER A 74 0.30 14.71 -4.19
N LYS A 75 1.07 15.82 -4.18
CA LYS A 75 1.57 16.45 -2.93
C LYS A 75 0.46 16.70 -1.90
N THR A 76 -0.79 16.65 -2.33
CA THR A 76 -2.04 16.72 -1.58
C THR A 76 -2.38 15.52 -0.69
N GLN A 77 -1.82 14.33 -0.89
CA GLN A 77 -2.21 13.17 -0.09
C GLN A 77 -1.38 13.09 1.20
N LYS A 78 -2.00 13.45 2.33
CA LYS A 78 -1.41 13.32 3.67
C LYS A 78 -1.21 11.83 3.99
N ILE A 79 0.05 11.40 4.01
CA ILE A 79 0.41 10.05 4.44
C ILE A 79 0.21 9.98 5.96
N PRO A 80 -0.56 9.00 6.46
CA PRO A 80 -0.77 8.84 7.89
C PRO A 80 0.52 8.45 8.62
N SER A 81 0.67 8.90 9.87
CA SER A 81 1.87 8.67 10.69
C SER A 81 2.14 7.20 11.03
N TRP A 82 1.12 6.34 10.96
CA TRP A 82 1.21 4.91 11.26
C TRP A 82 1.75 4.06 10.09
N ILE A 83 2.04 4.68 8.94
CA ILE A 83 2.68 4.06 7.77
C ILE A 83 3.99 4.79 7.45
N LYS A 84 5.04 4.02 7.18
CA LYS A 84 6.26 4.52 6.53
C LYS A 84 6.23 4.21 5.04
N VAL A 85 6.55 5.20 4.21
CA VAL A 85 6.53 5.05 2.74
C VAL A 85 7.88 5.49 2.15
N ASP A 86 8.57 4.55 1.52
CA ASP A 86 9.80 4.81 0.78
C ASP A 86 9.47 4.91 -0.72
N ARG A 87 9.29 6.14 -1.19
CA ARG A 87 8.86 6.44 -2.57
C ARG A 87 9.86 5.97 -3.63
N ASN A 88 11.15 6.11 -3.37
CA ASN A 88 12.21 5.72 -4.32
C ASN A 88 12.22 4.21 -4.56
N LYS A 89 11.82 3.41 -3.56
CA LYS A 89 11.83 1.94 -3.66
C LYS A 89 10.45 1.35 -3.92
N TYR A 90 9.39 2.17 -3.85
CA TYR A 90 7.99 1.74 -3.86
C TYR A 90 7.71 0.73 -2.73
N GLU A 91 8.12 1.09 -1.51
CA GLU A 91 7.97 0.26 -0.32
C GLU A 91 7.12 0.96 0.73
N VAL A 92 6.34 0.16 1.45
CA VAL A 92 5.44 0.60 2.51
C VAL A 92 5.61 -0.33 3.70
N GLU A 93 5.74 0.24 4.90
CA GLU A 93 5.89 -0.53 6.14
C GLU A 93 4.88 -0.02 7.17
N MET A 94 4.24 -0.95 7.88
CA MET A 94 3.30 -0.62 8.93
C MET A 94 4.03 -0.44 10.27
N LEU A 95 4.05 0.79 10.79
CA LEU A 95 4.77 1.12 12.03
C LEU A 95 3.91 0.90 13.29
N SER A 96 2.61 1.21 13.20
CA SER A 96 1.68 1.09 14.31
C SER A 96 0.27 0.81 13.82
N LEU A 97 -0.63 0.46 14.74
CA LEU A 97 -2.05 0.37 14.40
C LEU A 97 -2.62 1.76 14.07
N PRO A 98 -3.59 1.84 13.14
CA PRO A 98 -4.33 3.06 12.86
C PRO A 98 -4.99 3.57 14.15
N LYS A 99 -4.81 4.85 14.44
CA LYS A 99 -5.52 5.56 15.51
C LYS A 99 -6.25 6.73 14.87
N LEU A 100 -7.47 6.98 15.34
CA LEU A 100 -8.25 8.18 15.02
C LEU A 100 -7.59 9.41 15.67
#